data_AF-A0A7Y5ZWZ8-F1
#
_entry.id   AF-A0A7Y5ZWZ8-F1
#
_cell.length_a   1.000
_cell.length_b   1.000
_cell.length_c   1.000
_cell.angle_alpha   90.00
_cell.angle_beta   90.00
_cell.angle_gamma   90.00
#
_symmetry.space_group_name_H-M   'P 1'
#
loop_
_entity.id
_entity.type
_entity.pdbx_description
1 polymer ?
#
loop_
_entity_poly.entity_id
_entity_poly.type
_entity_poly.pdbx_seq_one_letter_code
_entity_poly.pdbx_strand_id
1 'polypeptide(L)'
;LAVVARDSRAWTGADRASVLAVVRASEAALAEARAHLLVADRDAGDSLRPGDRSFEAAQARSMRSGLGEASRVVRQADALVSMGTVAAGVRAGSVPLGHLDELARVASSATP
;
A
#
# COMPACT_ATOMS: atom_id res chain seq x y z
N LEU A 1 -7.64 15.64 10.75
CA LEU A 1 -8.63 14.80 10.05
C LEU A 1 -9.45 13.93 11.00
N ALA A 2 -8.83 13.02 11.77
CA ALA A 2 -9.56 12.12 12.68
C ALA A 2 -10.45 12.83 13.71
N VAL A 3 -9.99 13.96 14.28
CA VAL A 3 -10.77 14.79 15.21
C VAL A 3 -12.06 15.28 14.54
N VAL A 4 -11.94 15.88 13.36
CA VAL A 4 -13.07 16.43 12.58
C VAL A 4 -14.01 15.31 12.11
N ALA A 5 -13.49 14.15 11.71
CA ALA A 5 -14.30 13.01 11.25
C ALA A 5 -15.21 12.39 12.31
N ARG A 6 -14.97 12.64 13.61
CA ARG A 6 -15.86 12.16 14.70
C ARG A 6 -17.26 12.76 14.61
N ASP A 7 -17.37 13.97 14.07
CA ASP A 7 -18.63 14.69 13.91
C ASP A 7 -19.33 14.35 12.59
N SER A 8 -18.86 13.33 11.86
CA SER A 8 -19.37 12.96 10.53
C SER A 8 -20.85 12.58 10.50
N ARG A 9 -21.47 12.26 11.64
CA ARG A 9 -22.93 12.04 11.73
C ARG A 9 -23.74 13.31 11.47
N ALA A 10 -23.17 14.48 11.75
CA ALA A 10 -23.81 15.78 11.52
C ALA A 10 -23.62 16.30 10.08
N TRP A 11 -22.76 15.65 9.30
CA TRP A 11 -22.45 16.07 7.93
C TRP A 11 -23.52 15.65 6.94
N THR A 12 -23.60 16.40 5.83
CA THR A 12 -24.39 15.96 4.69
C THR A 12 -23.76 14.71 4.04
N GLY A 13 -24.54 14.03 3.19
CA GLY A 13 -24.01 12.91 2.39
C GLY A 13 -22.83 13.33 1.49
N ALA A 14 -22.92 14.53 0.89
CA ALA A 14 -21.90 15.08 0.01
C ALA A 14 -20.59 15.36 0.76
N ASP A 15 -20.66 15.95 1.96
CA ASP A 15 -19.49 16.25 2.79
C ASP A 15 -18.77 14.96 3.20
N ARG A 16 -19.52 13.93 3.63
CA ARG A 16 -18.95 12.62 3.95
C ARG A 16 -18.25 12.00 2.75
N ALA A 17 -18.87 12.03 1.58
CA ALA A 17 -18.29 11.48 0.36
C ALA A 17 -16.99 12.20 -0.04
N SER A 18 -16.98 13.54 0.06
CA SER A 18 -15.80 14.38 -0.22
C SER A 18 -14.64 14.07 0.73
N VAL A 19 -14.89 14.03 2.03
CA VAL A 19 -13.85 13.71 3.02
C VAL A 19 -13.31 12.29 2.84
N LEU A 20 -14.17 11.31 2.54
CA LEU A 20 -13.73 9.94 2.23
C LEU A 20 -12.85 9.89 0.97
N ALA A 21 -13.11 10.73 -0.04
CA ALA A 21 -12.24 10.82 -1.22
C ALA A 21 -10.85 11.36 -0.86
N VAL A 22 -10.78 12.38 0.00
CA VAL A 22 -9.50 12.93 0.50
C VAL A 22 -8.73 11.88 1.31
N VAL A 23 -9.41 11.11 2.16
CA VAL A 23 -8.80 10.02 2.92
C VAL A 23 -8.19 8.98 1.97
N ARG A 24 -8.95 8.51 0.98
CA ARG A 24 -8.44 7.53 -0.01
C ARG A 24 -7.26 8.05 -0.81
N ALA A 25 -7.27 9.32 -1.22
CA ALA A 25 -6.13 9.94 -1.90
C ALA A 25 -4.88 10.00 -0.99
N SER A 26 -5.08 10.25 0.31
CA SER A 26 -4.00 10.27 1.30
C SER A 26 -3.43 8.86 1.53
N GLU A 27 -4.30 7.85 1.62
CA GLU A 27 -3.90 6.43 1.70
C GLU A 27 -3.11 6.00 0.47
N ALA A 28 -3.55 6.40 -0.73
CA ALA A 28 -2.84 6.13 -1.98
C ALA A 28 -1.43 6.74 -2.00
N ALA A 29 -1.29 8.02 -1.61
CA ALA A 29 0.00 8.68 -1.53
C ALA A 29 0.93 8.02 -0.50
N LEU A 30 0.41 7.64 0.67
CA LEU A 30 1.17 6.92 1.69
C LEU A 30 1.57 5.52 1.21
N ALA A 31 0.70 4.83 0.47
CA ALA A 31 1.00 3.52 -0.09
C ALA A 31 2.14 3.58 -1.11
N GLU A 32 2.16 4.60 -1.97
CA GLU A 32 3.27 4.82 -2.92
C GLU A 32 4.58 5.21 -2.22
N ALA A 33 4.54 6.13 -1.25
CA ALA A 33 5.72 6.47 -0.47
C ALA A 33 6.29 5.23 0.25
N ARG A 34 5.42 4.42 0.86
CA ARG A 34 5.80 3.13 1.46
C ARG A 34 6.39 2.18 0.43
N ALA A 35 5.87 2.15 -0.80
CA ALA A 35 6.36 1.27 -1.84
C ALA A 35 7.84 1.55 -2.17
N HIS A 36 8.20 2.81 -2.37
CA HIS A 36 9.59 3.19 -2.62
C HIS A 36 10.51 2.86 -1.44
N LEU A 37 10.06 3.09 -0.21
CA LEU A 37 10.83 2.75 0.99
C LEU A 37 11.05 1.25 1.12
N LEU A 38 10.04 0.43 0.85
CA LEU A 38 10.15 -1.02 0.94
C LEU A 38 11.06 -1.61 -0.13
N VAL A 39 11.01 -1.09 -1.36
CA VAL A 39 11.93 -1.52 -2.43
C VAL A 39 13.37 -1.14 -2.07
N ALA A 40 13.60 0.09 -1.61
CA ALA A 40 14.94 0.52 -1.19
C ALA A 40 15.48 -0.29 0.00
N ASP A 41 14.65 -0.57 1.01
CA ASP A 41 15.02 -1.40 2.17
C ASP A 41 15.29 -2.86 1.76
N ARG A 42 14.53 -3.41 0.81
CA ARG A 42 14.78 -4.76 0.29
C ARG A 42 16.13 -4.85 -0.42
N ASP A 43 16.43 -3.85 -1.24
CA ASP A 43 17.68 -3.83 -2.01
C ASP A 43 18.90 -3.60 -1.11
N ALA A 44 18.74 -2.84 -0.01
CA ALA A 44 19.77 -2.65 1.01
C ALA A 44 19.92 -3.86 1.95
N GLY A 45 18.81 -4.54 2.28
CA GLY A 45 18.77 -5.66 3.22
C GLY A 45 18.87 -5.27 4.70
N ASP A 46 18.74 -3.98 5.03
CA ASP A 46 19.00 -3.43 6.38
C ASP A 46 18.01 -3.93 7.44
N SER A 47 16.78 -4.27 7.04
CA SER A 47 15.74 -4.74 7.96
C SER A 47 15.79 -6.23 8.28
N LEU A 48 16.64 -7.01 7.60
CA LEU A 48 16.82 -8.44 7.84
C LEU A 48 17.51 -8.69 9.19
N ARG A 49 16.96 -9.61 9.98
CA ARG A 49 17.56 -10.05 11.25
C ARG A 49 17.86 -11.55 11.23
N PRO A 50 18.78 -12.05 12.08
CA PRO A 50 18.99 -13.48 12.22
C PRO A 50 17.66 -14.23 12.48
N GLY A 51 17.37 -15.22 11.64
CA GLY A 51 16.11 -15.98 11.66
C GLY A 51 15.07 -15.55 10.61
N ASP A 52 15.20 -14.36 10.03
CA ASP A 52 14.38 -13.95 8.89
C ASP A 52 14.89 -14.67 7.62
N ARG A 53 14.05 -15.51 7.01
CA ARG A 53 14.40 -16.28 5.79
C ARG A 53 14.17 -15.52 4.48
N SER A 54 13.50 -14.37 4.55
CA SER A 54 13.23 -13.50 3.41
C SER A 54 12.89 -12.08 3.89
N PHE A 55 12.84 -11.12 2.97
CA PHE A 55 12.42 -9.76 3.26
C PHE A 55 10.97 -9.70 3.79
N GLU A 56 10.07 -10.50 3.21
CA GLU A 56 8.68 -10.61 3.65
C GLU A 56 8.59 -11.14 5.09
N ALA A 57 9.49 -12.03 5.51
CA ALA A 57 9.55 -12.51 6.89
C ALA A 57 9.97 -11.38 7.85
N ALA A 58 10.96 -10.57 7.47
CA ALA A 58 11.35 -9.39 8.24
C ALA A 58 10.21 -8.35 8.34
N GLN A 59 9.45 -8.14 7.26
CA GLN A 59 8.28 -7.28 7.27
C GLN A 59 7.14 -7.84 8.12
N ALA A 60 6.86 -9.14 8.04
CA ALA A 60 5.85 -9.79 8.88
C ALA A 60 6.16 -9.59 10.37
N ARG A 61 7.42 -9.74 10.78
CA ARG A 61 7.88 -9.44 12.13
C ARG A 61 7.72 -7.96 12.49
N SER A 62 8.14 -7.05 11.62
CA SER A 62 8.06 -5.59 11.85
C SER A 62 6.61 -5.11 12.02
N MET A 63 5.73 -5.58 11.14
CA MET A 63 4.30 -5.26 11.15
C MET A 63 3.52 -6.02 12.24
N ARG A 64 4.14 -7.02 12.87
CA ARG A 64 3.47 -7.99 13.76
C ARG A 64 2.26 -8.65 13.08
N SER A 65 2.45 -9.03 11.82
CA SER A 65 1.43 -9.66 10.98
C SER A 65 1.85 -11.06 10.54
N GLY A 66 0.94 -11.78 9.88
CA GLY A 66 1.29 -13.02 9.19
C GLY A 66 2.10 -12.77 7.91
N LEU A 67 2.79 -13.82 7.43
CA LEU A 67 3.59 -13.78 6.21
C LEU A 67 2.75 -13.40 4.98
N GLY A 68 1.53 -13.91 4.86
CA GLY A 68 0.66 -13.62 3.71
C GLY A 68 0.35 -12.12 3.56
N GLU A 69 0.11 -11.41 4.66
CA GLU A 69 -0.13 -9.95 4.62
C GLU A 69 1.15 -9.19 4.28
N ALA A 70 2.29 -9.60 4.84
CA ALA A 70 3.58 -9.00 4.52
C ALA A 70 3.94 -9.19 3.03
N SER A 71 3.79 -10.41 2.51
CA SER A 71 4.00 -10.71 1.09
C SER A 71 3.04 -9.92 0.19
N ARG A 72 1.80 -9.69 0.64
CA ARG A 72 0.84 -8.83 -0.07
C ARG A 72 1.33 -7.38 -0.14
N VAL A 73 1.77 -6.82 0.98
CA VAL A 73 2.29 -5.45 1.03
C VAL A 73 3.55 -5.28 0.17
N VAL A 74 4.49 -6.23 0.24
CA VAL A 74 5.71 -6.20 -0.59
C VAL A 74 5.37 -6.30 -2.07
N ARG A 75 4.49 -7.22 -2.47
CA ARG A 75 4.06 -7.36 -3.86
C ARG A 75 3.34 -6.11 -4.39
N GLN A 76 2.50 -5.47 -3.57
CA GLN A 76 1.86 -4.20 -3.94
C GLN A 76 2.88 -3.08 -4.10
N ALA A 77 3.90 -3.05 -3.25
CA ALA A 77 5.01 -2.10 -3.38
C ALA A 77 5.76 -2.28 -4.70
N ASP A 78 6.08 -3.52 -5.06
CA ASP A 78 6.73 -3.84 -6.33
C ASP A 78 5.90 -3.39 -7.53
N ALA A 79 4.59 -3.65 -7.51
CA ALA A 79 3.69 -3.22 -8.58
C ALA A 79 3.64 -1.68 -8.70
N LEU A 80 3.59 -0.95 -7.58
CA LEU A 80 3.60 0.51 -7.60
C LEU A 80 4.90 1.09 -8.16
N VAL A 81 6.05 0.50 -7.82
CA VAL A 81 7.36 0.98 -8.30
C VAL A 81 7.61 0.59 -9.76
N SER A 82 7.20 -0.61 -10.18
CA SER A 82 7.44 -1.11 -11.54
C SER A 82 6.40 -0.64 -12.57
N MET A 83 5.16 -0.33 -12.15
CA MET A 83 4.06 0.02 -13.04
C MET A 83 3.65 1.50 -12.87
N GLY A 84 4.44 2.42 -13.43
CA GLY A 84 4.23 3.87 -13.27
C GLY A 84 2.82 4.37 -13.64
N THR A 85 2.17 3.79 -14.65
CA THR A 85 0.77 4.11 -15.02
C THR A 85 -0.22 3.68 -13.95
N VAL A 86 0.01 2.54 -13.30
CA VAL A 86 -0.84 2.07 -12.19
C VAL A 86 -0.65 2.97 -10.97
N ALA A 87 0.59 3.35 -10.65
CA ALA A 87 0.86 4.31 -9.57
C ALA A 87 0.16 5.66 -9.83
N ALA A 88 0.20 6.18 -11.07
CA ALA A 88 -0.53 7.38 -11.45
C ALA A 88 -2.05 7.22 -11.28
N GLY A 89 -2.61 6.08 -11.66
CA GLY A 89 -4.03 5.77 -11.46
C GLY A 89 -4.44 5.66 -9.98
N VAL A 90 -3.56 5.11 -9.14
CA VAL A 90 -3.75 5.03 -7.69
C VAL A 90 -3.76 6.44 -7.07
N ARG A 91 -2.79 7.31 -7.44
CA ARG A 91 -2.78 8.72 -7.00
C ARG A 91 -4.01 9.50 -7.44
N ALA A 92 -4.46 9.28 -8.66
CA ALA A 92 -5.66 9.93 -9.21
C ALA A 92 -6.97 9.36 -8.64
N GLY A 93 -6.91 8.27 -7.86
CA GLY A 93 -8.07 7.59 -7.31
C GLY A 93 -8.90 6.81 -8.34
N SER A 94 -8.44 6.71 -9.60
CA SER A 94 -9.08 5.89 -10.64
C SER A 94 -8.80 4.40 -10.47
N VAL A 95 -7.70 4.05 -9.76
CA VAL A 95 -7.37 2.69 -9.35
C VAL A 95 -7.43 2.60 -7.83
N PRO A 96 -8.49 2.01 -7.24
CA PRO A 96 -8.52 1.72 -5.81
C PRO A 96 -7.40 0.77 -5.40
N LEU A 97 -6.89 0.90 -4.17
CA LEU A 97 -5.84 0.01 -3.63
C LEU A 97 -6.26 -1.48 -3.62
N GLY A 98 -7.56 -1.77 -3.57
CA GLY A 98 -8.05 -3.14 -3.74
C GLY A 98 -7.80 -3.70 -5.15
N HIS A 99 -7.94 -2.89 -6.20
CA HIS A 99 -7.64 -3.29 -7.57
C HIS A 99 -6.12 -3.37 -7.83
N LEU A 100 -5.33 -2.52 -7.17
CA LEU A 100 -3.87 -2.64 -7.17
C LEU A 100 -3.43 -4.03 -6.71
N ASP A 101 -4.08 -4.62 -5.70
CA ASP A 101 -3.71 -5.96 -5.21
C ASP A 101 -3.86 -7.05 -6.27
N GLU A 102 -4.93 -6.97 -7.06
CA GLU A 102 -5.17 -7.90 -8.17
C GLU A 102 -4.14 -7.72 -9.27
N LEU A 103 -3.88 -6.47 -9.68
CA LEU A 103 -2.86 -6.15 -10.68
C LEU A 103 -1.47 -6.62 -10.22
N ALA A 104 -1.15 -6.44 -8.95
CA ALA A 104 0.10 -6.89 -8.36
C ALA A 104 0.21 -8.43 -8.38
N ARG A 105 -0.88 -9.16 -8.13
CA ARG A 105 -0.91 -10.62 -8.23
C ARG A 105 -0.66 -11.08 -9.66
N VAL A 106 -1.36 -10.50 -10.64
CA VAL A 106 -1.18 -10.82 -12.07
C VAL A 106 0.25 -10.52 -12.51
N ALA A 107 0.78 -9.35 -12.16
CA ALA A 107 2.15 -8.97 -12.49
C ALA A 107 3.19 -9.96 -11.93
N SER A 108 3.04 -10.37 -10.67
CA SER A 108 3.95 -11.34 -10.05
C SER A 108 3.94 -12.73 -10.71
N SER A 109 2.83 -13.11 -11.34
CA SER A 109 2.71 -14.38 -12.08
C SER A 109 3.20 -14.31 -13.52
N ALA A 110 3.41 -13.10 -14.05
CA ALA A 110 3.82 -12.85 -15.43
C ALA A 110 5.34 -12.67 -15.59
N THR A 111 6.08 -12.59 -14.48
CA THR A 111 7.56 -12.57 -14.48
C THR A 111 8.08 -13.94 -14.95
N PRO A 112 8.94 -14.01 -15.99
CA PRO A 112 9.49 -15.25 -16.52
C PRO A 112 10.31 -16.05 -15.50
#